data_AF-A0A7V1D4S5-F1
#
_entry.id   AF-A0A7V1D4S5-F1
#
_cell.length_a   1.000
_cell.length_b   1.000
_cell.length_c   1.000
_cell.angle_alpha   90.00
_cell.angle_beta   90.00
_cell.angle_gamma   90.00
#
_symmetry.space_group_name_H-M   'P 1'
#
loop_
_entity.id
_entity.type
_entity.pdbx_description
1 polymer ?
#
loop_
_entity_poly.entity_id
_entity_poly.type
_entity_poly.pdbx_seq_one_letter_code
_entity_poly.pdbx_strand_id
1 'polypeptide(L)'
;MATSVKQSQLLQQDKKGGEETLEQRLRKQGISRRGFLKFCAAAASAMALPASMVPAIAEALGSVTRPSVIWLSFQECTGCTESFTRSHLPTLESLIFDAISLDYHHTLQAASGHAAEAAREMAMEKFKGKYLVMVDGSIPMGDGGVYSTIAGISNIDMLRDTVENAAAVLAVGSCSAFGGLPNAEPNPTGAVSVGDLMASGEIAT
;
A
#
# COMPACT_ATOMS: atom_id res chain seq x y z
N MET A 1 6.50 -28.97 -13.87
CA MET A 1 5.09 -28.96 -14.34
C MET A 1 4.06 -28.83 -13.20
N ALA A 2 4.27 -29.39 -12.00
CA ALA A 2 3.32 -29.27 -10.88
C ALA A 2 3.22 -27.85 -10.24
N THR A 3 4.24 -27.00 -10.42
CA THR A 3 4.29 -25.63 -9.86
C THR A 3 3.40 -24.64 -10.63
N SER A 4 3.33 -24.78 -11.97
CA SER A 4 2.52 -23.90 -12.83
C SER A 4 1.03 -24.08 -12.61
N VAL A 5 0.57 -25.31 -12.31
CA VAL A 5 -0.84 -25.59 -12.02
C VAL A 5 -1.27 -24.99 -10.68
N LYS A 6 -0.44 -25.05 -9.62
CA LYS A 6 -0.75 -24.42 -8.32
C LYS A 6 -0.77 -22.90 -8.39
N GLN A 7 0.16 -22.29 -9.13
CA GLN A 7 0.18 -20.84 -9.36
C GLN A 7 -1.05 -20.39 -10.15
N SER A 8 -1.45 -21.16 -11.18
CA SER A 8 -2.69 -20.90 -11.93
C SER A 8 -3.96 -21.09 -11.10
N GLN A 9 -3.96 -21.99 -10.09
CA GLN A 9 -5.08 -22.22 -9.19
C GLN A 9 -5.20 -21.16 -8.09
N LEU A 10 -4.08 -20.64 -7.57
CA LEU A 10 -4.05 -19.47 -6.68
C LEU A 10 -4.56 -18.22 -7.41
N LEU A 11 -4.07 -17.98 -8.63
CA LEU A 11 -4.55 -16.92 -9.52
C LEU A 11 -6.04 -17.07 -9.89
N GLN A 12 -6.58 -18.29 -9.87
CA GLN A 12 -8.01 -18.57 -10.11
C GLN A 12 -8.88 -18.45 -8.86
N GLN A 13 -8.33 -18.64 -7.65
CA GLN A 13 -9.05 -18.39 -6.40
C GLN A 13 -9.28 -16.89 -6.17
N ASP A 14 -8.28 -16.04 -6.45
CA ASP A 14 -8.44 -14.58 -6.38
C ASP A 14 -9.38 -14.02 -7.44
N LYS A 15 -9.54 -14.71 -8.59
CA LYS A 15 -10.54 -14.34 -9.61
C LYS A 15 -12.00 -14.56 -9.17
N LYS A 16 -12.27 -15.32 -8.10
CA LYS A 16 -13.64 -15.59 -7.62
C LYS A 16 -14.14 -14.58 -6.58
N GLY A 17 -13.27 -13.76 -5.99
CA GLY A 17 -13.65 -12.67 -5.09
C GLY A 17 -13.40 -11.33 -5.75
N GLY A 18 -14.36 -10.80 -6.52
CA GLY A 18 -14.27 -9.41 -6.97
C GLY A 18 -14.07 -8.47 -5.78
N GLU A 19 -13.24 -7.44 -5.94
CA GLU A 19 -13.01 -6.42 -4.92
C GLU A 19 -14.35 -5.88 -4.41
N GLU A 20 -14.53 -5.85 -3.09
CA GLU A 20 -15.74 -5.30 -2.52
C GLU A 20 -15.76 -3.79 -2.71
N THR A 21 -16.79 -3.32 -3.41
CA THR A 21 -17.02 -1.90 -3.67
C THR A 21 -17.55 -1.18 -2.43
N LEU A 22 -17.39 0.15 -2.38
CA LEU A 22 -17.88 0.98 -1.29
C LEU A 22 -19.40 0.83 -1.11
N GLU A 23 -20.18 0.77 -2.19
CA GLU A 23 -21.63 0.59 -2.08
C GLU A 23 -21.98 -0.75 -1.40
N GLN A 24 -21.30 -1.84 -1.75
CA GLN A 24 -21.52 -3.15 -1.13
C GLN A 24 -21.19 -3.13 0.37
N ARG A 25 -20.09 -2.47 0.75
CA ARG A 25 -19.69 -2.32 2.15
C ARG A 25 -20.67 -1.49 2.96
N LEU A 26 -21.07 -0.32 2.45
CA LEU A 26 -22.05 0.54 3.12
C LEU A 26 -23.38 -0.21 3.33
N ARG A 27 -23.80 -1.04 2.36
CA ARG A 27 -24.98 -1.90 2.51
C ARG A 27 -24.80 -2.95 3.60
N LYS A 28 -23.65 -3.61 3.71
CA LYS A 28 -23.35 -4.56 4.81
C LYS A 28 -23.37 -3.89 6.19
N GLN A 29 -23.01 -2.61 6.25
CA GLN A 29 -23.08 -1.79 7.46
C GLN A 29 -24.48 -1.21 7.73
N GLY A 30 -25.50 -1.61 6.95
CA GLY A 30 -26.90 -1.20 7.18
C GLY A 30 -27.31 0.11 6.52
N ILE A 31 -26.44 0.74 5.72
CA ILE A 31 -26.77 1.96 4.99
C ILE A 31 -27.62 1.60 3.77
N SER A 32 -28.88 2.03 3.78
CA SER A 32 -29.79 1.82 2.66
C SER A 32 -29.32 2.58 1.40
N ARG A 33 -29.67 2.08 0.21
CA ARG A 33 -29.47 2.79 -1.06
C ARG A 33 -30.02 4.22 -1.03
N ARG A 34 -31.17 4.43 -0.37
CA ARG A 34 -31.76 5.76 -0.18
C ARG A 34 -30.88 6.65 0.68
N GLY A 35 -30.31 6.12 1.77
CA GLY A 35 -29.37 6.84 2.63
C GLY A 35 -28.12 7.27 1.86
N PHE A 36 -27.54 6.35 1.08
CA PHE A 36 -26.38 6.65 0.23
C PHE A 36 -26.67 7.74 -0.81
N LEU A 37 -27.83 7.68 -1.49
CA LEU A 37 -28.22 8.73 -2.44
C LEU A 37 -28.45 10.09 -1.77
N LYS A 38 -28.97 10.13 -0.53
CA LYS A 38 -29.07 11.37 0.24
C LYS A 38 -27.70 11.97 0.53
N PHE A 39 -26.72 11.14 0.89
CA PHE A 39 -25.33 11.57 1.06
C PHE A 39 -24.77 12.16 -0.24
N CYS A 40 -24.95 11.47 -1.37
CA CYS A 40 -24.50 11.97 -2.67
C CYS A 40 -25.16 13.30 -3.05
N ALA A 41 -26.45 13.47 -2.74
CA ALA A 41 -27.16 14.73 -2.94
C ALA A 41 -26.63 15.87 -2.04
N ALA A 42 -26.30 15.56 -0.78
CA ALA A 42 -25.68 16.52 0.12
C ALA A 42 -24.27 16.93 -0.35
N ALA A 43 -23.45 15.96 -0.79
CA ALA A 43 -22.14 16.22 -1.37
C ALA A 43 -22.21 17.09 -2.64
N ALA A 44 -23.14 16.76 -3.55
CA ALA A 44 -23.39 17.57 -4.74
C ALA A 44 -23.75 19.01 -4.37
N SER A 45 -24.65 19.18 -3.38
CA SER A 45 -25.08 20.49 -2.90
C SER A 45 -23.94 21.28 -2.27
N ALA A 46 -23.08 20.63 -1.47
CA ALA A 46 -21.91 21.25 -0.85
C ALA A 46 -20.90 21.75 -1.90
N MET A 47 -20.83 21.10 -3.05
CA MET A 47 -20.00 21.49 -4.20
C MET A 47 -20.72 22.43 -5.18
N ALA A 48 -21.94 22.89 -4.87
CA ALA A 48 -22.80 23.68 -5.75
C ALA A 48 -23.08 23.01 -7.12
N LEU A 49 -23.10 21.68 -7.17
CA LEU A 49 -23.40 20.90 -8.37
C LEU A 49 -24.92 20.70 -8.55
N PRO A 50 -25.41 20.61 -9.80
CA PRO A 50 -26.83 20.38 -10.06
C PRO A 50 -27.28 18.99 -9.61
N ALA A 51 -28.55 18.85 -9.24
CA ALA A 51 -29.13 17.58 -8.77
C ALA A 51 -29.04 16.45 -9.81
N SER A 52 -28.91 16.78 -11.10
CA SER A 52 -28.66 15.81 -12.17
C SER A 52 -27.33 15.07 -12.05
N MET A 53 -26.36 15.60 -11.29
CA MET A 53 -25.06 14.97 -11.05
C MET A 53 -25.09 13.91 -9.93
N VAL A 54 -26.17 13.83 -9.14
CA VAL A 54 -26.26 12.89 -8.02
C VAL A 54 -26.07 11.42 -8.44
N PRO A 55 -26.66 10.92 -9.55
CA PRO A 55 -26.41 9.57 -10.02
C PRO A 55 -24.95 9.32 -10.41
N ALA A 56 -24.31 10.28 -11.08
CA ALA A 56 -22.90 10.17 -11.47
C ALA A 56 -21.98 10.13 -10.24
N ILE A 57 -22.25 10.93 -9.21
CA ILE A 57 -21.54 10.89 -7.93
C ILE A 57 -21.75 9.55 -7.23
N ALA A 58 -22.99 9.04 -7.22
CA ALA A 58 -23.31 7.76 -6.60
C ALA A 58 -22.60 6.59 -7.30
N GLU A 59 -22.50 6.61 -8.62
CA GLU A 59 -21.78 5.61 -9.41
C GLU A 59 -20.26 5.70 -9.17
N ALA A 60 -19.72 6.91 -9.23
CA ALA A 60 -18.29 7.16 -8.98
C ALA A 60 -17.89 6.70 -7.58
N LEU A 61 -18.62 7.11 -6.54
CA LEU A 61 -18.36 6.70 -5.15
C LEU A 61 -18.66 5.23 -4.91
N GLY A 62 -19.78 4.73 -5.46
CA GLY A 62 -20.26 3.38 -5.22
C GLY A 62 -19.33 2.31 -5.75
N SER A 63 -18.61 2.60 -6.83
CA SER A 63 -17.66 1.69 -7.50
C SER A 63 -16.23 1.72 -6.92
N VAL A 64 -15.92 2.65 -6.01
CA VAL A 64 -14.60 2.74 -5.37
C VAL A 64 -14.32 1.47 -4.58
N THR A 65 -13.13 0.91 -4.76
CA THR A 65 -12.61 -0.19 -3.93
C THR A 65 -11.57 0.35 -2.94
N ARG A 66 -11.17 -0.46 -1.96
CA ARG A 66 -10.14 -0.03 -1.00
C ARG A 66 -8.81 0.17 -1.74
N PRO A 67 -8.07 1.25 -1.47
CA PRO A 67 -6.75 1.44 -2.05
C PRO A 67 -5.82 0.32 -1.59
N SER A 68 -5.08 -0.24 -2.54
CA SER A 68 -4.01 -1.21 -2.29
C SER A 68 -2.82 -0.50 -1.65
N VAL A 69 -2.25 -1.13 -0.63
CA VAL A 69 -1.08 -0.65 0.11
C VAL A 69 -0.02 -1.73 0.12
N ILE A 70 1.18 -1.37 -0.34
CA ILE A 70 2.39 -2.18 -0.28
C ILE A 70 3.32 -1.55 0.76
N TRP A 71 3.58 -2.27 1.85
CA TRP A 71 4.47 -1.83 2.92
C TRP A 71 5.83 -2.50 2.82
N LEU A 72 6.85 -1.72 2.47
CA LEU A 72 8.23 -2.17 2.35
C LEU A 72 8.99 -1.90 3.65
N SER A 73 9.51 -2.97 4.27
CA SER A 73 10.29 -2.93 5.50
C SER A 73 11.78 -3.09 5.16
N PHE A 74 12.56 -2.02 5.31
CA PHE A 74 13.99 -1.98 4.97
C PHE A 74 14.90 -1.98 6.20
N GLN A 75 15.83 -1.04 6.35
CA GLN A 75 16.66 -0.94 7.56
C GLN A 75 15.84 -0.34 8.71
N GLU A 76 15.04 -1.20 9.31
CA GLU A 76 13.96 -0.84 10.21
C GLU A 76 14.07 -1.65 11.52
N CYS A 77 13.34 -1.24 12.57
CA CYS A 77 13.42 -1.85 13.92
C CYS A 77 12.08 -2.44 14.41
N THR A 78 11.11 -2.49 13.51
CA THR A 78 9.70 -2.85 13.60
C THR A 78 8.88 -1.92 14.48
N GLY A 79 9.48 -0.82 14.97
CA GLY A 79 8.82 0.16 15.82
C GLY A 79 7.65 0.90 15.14
N CYS A 80 7.76 1.22 13.85
CA CYS A 80 6.67 1.88 13.11
C CYS A 80 5.50 0.92 12.88
N THR A 81 5.76 -0.35 12.53
CA THR A 81 4.73 -1.39 12.52
C THR A 81 4.11 -1.60 13.91
N GLU A 82 4.90 -1.66 14.98
CA GLU A 82 4.35 -1.78 16.33
C GLU A 82 3.45 -0.59 16.69
N SER A 83 3.87 0.63 16.38
CA SER A 83 3.04 1.83 16.51
C SER A 83 1.74 1.71 15.71
N PHE A 84 1.81 1.19 14.49
CA PHE A 84 0.64 0.92 13.64
C PHE A 84 -0.34 -0.08 14.29
N THR A 85 0.15 -1.13 14.98
CA THR A 85 -0.71 -2.06 15.74
C THR A 85 -1.37 -1.44 16.98
N ARG A 86 -0.92 -0.27 17.43
CA ARG A 86 -1.47 0.46 18.59
C ARG A 86 -2.39 1.61 18.22
N SER A 87 -2.69 1.81 16.95
CA SER A 87 -3.67 2.82 16.51
C SER A 87 -5.06 2.52 17.10
N HIS A 88 -5.77 3.57 17.56
CA HIS A 88 -7.11 3.41 18.15
C HIS A 88 -8.25 3.98 17.27
N LEU A 89 -7.96 4.94 16.37
CA LEU A 89 -8.95 5.63 15.54
C LEU A 89 -8.30 5.99 14.19
N PRO A 90 -8.35 5.09 13.19
CA PRO A 90 -8.95 3.75 13.22
C PRO A 90 -8.11 2.73 14.00
N THR A 91 -8.72 1.61 14.45
CA THR A 91 -7.95 0.44 14.92
C THR A 91 -7.27 -0.25 13.74
N LEU A 92 -6.29 -1.12 14.01
CA LEU A 92 -5.62 -1.89 12.96
C LEU A 92 -6.63 -2.67 12.11
N GLU A 93 -7.57 -3.37 12.75
CA GLU A 93 -8.57 -4.19 12.08
C GLU A 93 -9.47 -3.34 11.18
N SER A 94 -10.00 -2.23 11.69
CA SER A 94 -10.84 -1.35 10.87
C SER A 94 -10.04 -0.73 9.73
N LEU A 95 -8.77 -0.41 9.96
CA LEU A 95 -7.91 0.12 8.90
C LEU A 95 -7.72 -0.90 7.77
N ILE A 96 -7.29 -2.13 8.07
CA ILE A 96 -6.98 -3.14 7.04
C ILE A 96 -8.20 -3.85 6.45
N PHE A 97 -9.36 -3.83 7.13
CA PHE A 97 -10.58 -4.46 6.62
C PHE A 97 -11.55 -3.45 5.99
N ASP A 98 -11.56 -2.20 6.45
CA ASP A 98 -12.51 -1.18 5.97
C ASP A 98 -11.86 -0.09 5.12
N ALA A 99 -10.68 0.40 5.48
CA ALA A 99 -10.15 1.61 4.86
C ALA A 99 -9.15 1.34 3.73
N ILE A 100 -8.24 0.38 3.90
CA ILE A 100 -7.20 0.03 2.92
C ILE A 100 -7.19 -1.49 2.67
N SER A 101 -6.58 -1.92 1.58
CA SER A 101 -6.16 -3.32 1.39
C SER A 101 -4.64 -3.40 1.61
N LEU A 102 -4.22 -3.97 2.73
CA LEU A 102 -2.79 -4.17 3.03
C LEU A 102 -2.32 -5.45 2.32
N ASP A 103 -1.90 -5.32 1.06
CA ASP A 103 -1.65 -6.45 0.16
C ASP A 103 -0.26 -7.06 0.34
N TYR A 104 0.69 -6.30 0.91
CA TYR A 104 2.02 -6.77 1.26
C TYR A 104 2.52 -6.09 2.52
N HIS A 105 2.88 -6.88 3.54
CA HIS A 105 3.50 -6.41 4.78
C HIS A 105 4.12 -7.59 5.52
N HIS A 106 5.45 -7.65 5.64
CA HIS A 106 6.18 -8.81 6.18
C HIS A 106 5.65 -9.33 7.54
N THR A 107 5.41 -8.43 8.49
CA THR A 107 5.00 -8.82 9.85
C THR A 107 3.56 -9.33 9.97
N LEU A 108 2.64 -8.83 9.13
CA LEU A 108 1.19 -9.07 9.28
C LEU A 108 0.63 -10.05 8.23
N GLN A 109 1.33 -10.26 7.13
CA GLN A 109 0.87 -11.15 6.06
C GLN A 109 0.94 -12.63 6.46
N ALA A 110 -0.02 -13.42 5.95
CA ALA A 110 -0.03 -14.86 6.17
C ALA A 110 0.94 -15.63 5.25
N ALA A 111 1.21 -15.10 4.05
CA ALA A 111 2.10 -15.71 3.07
C ALA A 111 3.58 -15.48 3.41
N SER A 112 4.46 -16.37 2.96
CA SER A 112 5.91 -16.24 3.17
C SER A 112 6.73 -16.73 1.98
N GLY A 113 8.00 -16.31 1.92
CA GLY A 113 8.92 -16.65 0.83
C GLY A 113 8.34 -16.24 -0.53
N HIS A 114 8.44 -17.14 -1.52
CA HIS A 114 7.95 -16.89 -2.87
C HIS A 114 6.47 -16.49 -2.95
N ALA A 115 5.63 -16.98 -2.02
CA ALA A 115 4.21 -16.62 -2.01
C ALA A 115 3.98 -15.17 -1.56
N ALA A 116 4.83 -14.65 -0.66
CA ALA A 116 4.80 -13.26 -0.25
C ALA A 116 5.24 -12.33 -1.39
N GLU A 117 6.34 -12.66 -2.07
CA GLU A 117 6.80 -11.86 -3.22
C GLU A 117 5.82 -11.90 -4.38
N ALA A 118 5.21 -13.06 -4.66
CA ALA A 118 4.14 -13.14 -5.64
C ALA A 118 2.95 -12.24 -5.27
N ALA A 119 2.61 -12.09 -3.98
CA ALA A 119 1.55 -11.19 -3.54
C ALA A 119 1.89 -9.72 -3.83
N ARG A 120 3.14 -9.29 -3.61
CA ARG A 120 3.64 -7.96 -3.97
C ARG A 120 3.50 -7.72 -5.48
N GLU A 121 4.03 -8.63 -6.29
CA GLU A 121 3.99 -8.54 -7.76
C GLU A 121 2.55 -8.51 -8.30
N MET A 122 1.66 -9.35 -7.75
CA MET A 122 0.25 -9.37 -8.12
C MET A 122 -0.45 -8.05 -7.76
N ALA A 123 -0.16 -7.48 -6.59
CA ALA A 123 -0.71 -6.18 -6.18
C ALA A 123 -0.23 -5.06 -7.11
N MET A 124 1.06 -5.03 -7.44
CA MET A 124 1.64 -4.05 -8.38
C MET A 124 0.98 -4.12 -9.75
N GLU A 125 0.80 -5.32 -10.31
CA GLU A 125 0.17 -5.49 -11.63
C GLU A 125 -1.33 -5.13 -11.60
N LYS A 126 -2.07 -5.63 -10.60
CA LYS A 126 -3.51 -5.42 -10.49
C LYS A 126 -3.88 -3.95 -10.26
N PHE A 127 -3.06 -3.22 -9.51
CA PHE A 127 -3.33 -1.85 -9.09
C PHE A 127 -2.36 -0.82 -9.67
N LYS A 128 -1.70 -1.13 -10.78
CA LYS A 128 -0.74 -0.25 -11.45
C LYS A 128 -1.25 1.19 -11.57
N GLY A 129 -0.47 2.15 -11.07
CA GLY A 129 -0.80 3.58 -11.01
C GLY A 129 -1.83 3.98 -9.95
N LYS A 130 -2.26 3.05 -9.08
CA LYS A 130 -3.32 3.26 -8.07
C LYS A 130 -2.94 2.79 -6.66
N TYR A 131 -1.92 1.94 -6.50
CA TYR A 131 -1.48 1.48 -5.18
C TYR A 131 -0.61 2.53 -4.48
N LEU A 132 -0.62 2.49 -3.15
CA LEU A 132 0.24 3.30 -2.29
C LEU A 132 1.43 2.46 -1.83
N VAL A 133 2.62 3.08 -1.79
CA VAL A 133 3.82 2.46 -1.24
C VAL A 133 4.14 3.11 0.10
N MET A 134 4.21 2.32 1.16
CA MET A 134 4.67 2.76 2.46
C MET A 134 6.08 2.21 2.68
N VAL A 135 7.03 3.08 3.03
CA VAL A 135 8.42 2.70 3.26
C VAL A 135 8.76 2.90 4.73
N ASP A 136 9.18 1.83 5.39
CA ASP A 136 9.67 1.84 6.77
C ASP A 136 11.15 1.46 6.79
N GLY A 137 11.95 2.21 7.55
CA GLY A 137 13.40 2.08 7.57
C GLY A 137 14.14 2.87 6.49
N SER A 138 15.44 3.07 6.71
CA SER A 138 16.32 3.73 5.74
C SER A 138 16.71 2.79 4.60
N ILE A 139 17.23 3.37 3.51
CA ILE A 139 17.70 2.61 2.34
C ILE A 139 19.23 2.64 2.33
N PRO A 140 19.92 1.50 2.50
CA PRO A 140 21.37 1.46 2.42
C PRO A 140 21.85 1.49 0.98
N MET A 141 22.74 2.43 0.66
CA MET A 141 23.34 2.59 -0.67
C MET A 141 24.81 2.13 -0.72
N GLY A 142 25.44 1.89 0.44
CA GLY A 142 26.82 1.42 0.53
C GLY A 142 27.03 0.06 -0.16
N ASP A 143 28.20 -0.14 -0.74
CA ASP A 143 28.63 -1.38 -1.41
C ASP A 143 27.61 -1.95 -2.42
N GLY A 144 26.90 -1.06 -3.12
CA GLY A 144 25.88 -1.46 -4.09
C GLY A 144 24.56 -1.95 -3.47
N GLY A 145 24.26 -1.54 -2.23
CA GLY A 145 22.98 -1.84 -1.56
C GLY A 145 22.92 -3.21 -0.88
N VAL A 146 24.04 -3.92 -0.76
CA VAL A 146 24.11 -5.29 -0.22
C VAL A 146 23.79 -5.39 1.28
N TYR A 147 23.81 -4.27 2.01
CA TYR A 147 23.59 -4.24 3.45
C TYR A 147 22.15 -4.58 3.87
N SER A 148 21.19 -4.56 2.95
CA SER A 148 19.84 -5.06 3.20
C SER A 148 19.21 -5.57 1.91
N THR A 149 18.86 -6.86 1.92
CA THR A 149 18.30 -7.57 0.77
C THR A 149 17.11 -8.40 1.19
N ILE A 150 16.06 -8.42 0.37
CA ILE A 150 14.85 -9.21 0.56
C ILE A 150 14.67 -10.08 -0.67
N ALA A 151 14.47 -11.38 -0.46
CA ALA A 151 14.39 -12.37 -1.55
C ALA A 151 15.57 -12.35 -2.54
N GLY A 152 16.76 -11.92 -2.09
CA GLY A 152 17.96 -11.79 -2.94
C GLY A 152 18.00 -10.52 -3.80
N ILE A 153 17.04 -9.60 -3.60
CA ILE A 153 16.95 -8.30 -4.27
C ILE A 153 17.42 -7.24 -3.27
N SER A 154 18.26 -6.29 -3.70
CA SER A 154 18.64 -5.16 -2.85
C SER A 154 17.42 -4.30 -2.54
N ASN A 155 17.35 -3.70 -1.35
CA ASN A 155 16.19 -2.88 -1.00
C ASN A 155 16.03 -1.66 -1.93
N ILE A 156 17.13 -1.10 -2.45
CA ILE A 156 17.05 0.00 -3.43
C ILE A 156 16.43 -0.48 -4.75
N ASP A 157 16.78 -1.66 -5.24
CA ASP A 157 16.20 -2.19 -6.49
C ASP A 157 14.74 -2.57 -6.31
N MET A 158 14.39 -3.18 -5.17
CA MET A 158 13.01 -3.45 -4.80
C MET A 158 12.19 -2.15 -4.69
N LEU A 159 12.77 -1.08 -4.12
CA LEU A 159 12.12 0.21 -4.03
C LEU A 159 11.89 0.81 -5.42
N ARG A 160 12.91 0.85 -6.29
CA ARG A 160 12.81 1.37 -7.66
C ARG A 160 11.69 0.70 -8.45
N ASP A 161 11.67 -0.63 -8.45
CA ASP A 161 10.63 -1.45 -9.11
C ASP A 161 9.24 -1.12 -8.56
N THR A 162 9.11 -1.06 -7.23
CA THR A 162 7.82 -0.87 -6.58
C THR A 162 7.28 0.56 -6.76
N VAL A 163 8.14 1.60 -6.75
CA VAL A 163 7.68 3.00 -6.83
C VAL A 163 7.38 3.47 -8.25
N GLU A 164 7.92 2.83 -9.29
CA GLU A 164 7.76 3.27 -10.69
C GLU A 164 6.29 3.47 -11.10
N ASN A 165 5.38 2.66 -10.56
CA ASN A 165 3.96 2.70 -10.87
C ASN A 165 3.08 2.96 -9.64
N ALA A 166 3.65 3.52 -8.57
CA ALA A 166 2.91 3.89 -7.38
C ALA A 166 2.06 5.16 -7.64
N ALA A 167 0.88 5.25 -7.03
CA ALA A 167 0.11 6.48 -7.00
C ALA A 167 0.68 7.52 -6.02
N ALA A 168 1.27 7.05 -4.92
CA ALA A 168 2.01 7.85 -3.96
C ALA A 168 2.94 6.97 -3.13
N VAL A 169 4.00 7.58 -2.61
CA VAL A 169 4.97 6.96 -1.70
C VAL A 169 4.98 7.72 -0.39
N LEU A 170 4.90 6.99 0.73
CA LEU A 170 4.88 7.53 2.08
C LEU A 170 6.08 7.00 2.87
N ALA A 171 6.93 7.90 3.34
CA ALA A 171 7.99 7.56 4.29
C ALA A 171 7.40 7.49 5.70
N VAL A 172 7.36 6.29 6.28
CA VAL A 172 6.87 6.02 7.63
C VAL A 172 8.04 5.97 8.61
N GLY A 173 8.11 6.96 9.49
CA GLY A 173 9.13 7.05 10.54
C GLY A 173 10.40 7.80 10.12
N SER A 174 11.21 8.19 11.12
CA SER A 174 12.39 9.04 10.89
C SER A 174 13.46 8.39 10.03
N CYS A 175 13.58 7.06 10.03
CA CYS A 175 14.55 6.33 9.22
C CYS A 175 14.28 6.47 7.72
N SER A 176 13.04 6.27 7.27
CA SER A 176 12.68 6.44 5.86
C SER A 176 12.56 7.91 5.46
N ALA A 177 12.13 8.78 6.39
CA ALA A 177 11.93 10.21 6.11
C ALA A 177 13.24 11.01 6.06
N PHE A 178 14.23 10.67 6.89
CA PHE A 178 15.46 11.47 7.06
C PHE A 178 16.74 10.62 7.23
N GLY A 179 16.67 9.32 6.98
CA GLY A 179 17.77 8.36 7.19
C GLY A 179 17.85 7.84 8.63
N GLY A 180 17.45 8.64 9.62
CA GLY A 180 17.29 8.22 11.03
C GLY A 180 18.56 7.67 11.68
N LEU A 181 18.40 6.72 12.61
CA LEU A 181 19.52 6.13 13.36
C LEU A 181 20.56 5.46 12.44
N PRO A 182 20.19 4.69 11.40
CA PRO A 182 21.18 4.10 10.50
C PRO A 182 22.04 5.12 9.73
N ASN A 183 21.53 6.32 9.47
CA ASN A 183 22.25 7.42 8.80
C ASN A 183 23.12 8.26 9.78
N ALA A 184 23.02 8.03 11.09
CA ALA A 184 23.87 8.74 12.06
C ALA A 184 25.35 8.38 11.84
N GLU A 185 26.25 9.32 12.12
CA GLU A 185 27.70 9.09 12.03
C GLU A 185 28.09 7.84 12.86
N PRO A 186 28.85 6.88 12.29
CA PRO A 186 29.64 6.96 11.05
C PRO A 186 28.94 6.51 9.75
N ASN A 187 27.62 6.29 9.75
CA ASN A 187 26.82 5.77 8.62
C ASN A 187 27.50 4.62 7.85
N PRO A 188 27.72 3.47 8.51
CA PRO A 188 28.54 2.39 7.96
C PRO A 188 27.92 1.73 6.71
N THR A 189 26.61 1.87 6.48
CA THR A 189 25.91 1.24 5.35
C THR A 189 25.54 2.22 4.25
N GLY A 190 25.91 3.50 4.36
CA GLY A 190 25.45 4.55 3.45
C GLY A 190 23.92 4.66 3.41
N ALA A 191 23.26 4.59 4.57
CA ALA A 191 21.82 4.73 4.73
C ALA A 191 21.36 6.14 4.33
N VAL A 192 20.28 6.22 3.55
CA VAL A 192 19.66 7.47 3.12
C VAL A 192 18.13 7.42 3.26
N SER A 193 17.48 8.58 3.12
CA SER A 193 16.02 8.69 3.14
C SER A 193 15.39 8.45 1.76
N VAL A 194 14.08 8.20 1.74
CA VAL A 194 13.27 8.15 0.51
C VAL A 194 13.32 9.50 -0.22
N GLY A 195 13.24 10.61 0.52
CA GLY A 195 13.25 11.96 -0.04
C GLY A 195 14.57 12.29 -0.73
N ASP A 196 15.70 11.88 -0.13
CA ASP A 196 17.02 12.08 -0.75
C ASP A 196 17.15 11.30 -2.06
N LEU A 197 16.63 10.06 -2.11
CA LEU A 197 16.62 9.24 -3.33
C LEU A 197 15.73 9.82 -4.43
N MET A 198 14.57 10.40 -4.08
CA MET A 198 13.72 11.11 -5.04
C MET A 198 14.41 12.37 -5.57
N ALA A 199 15.05 13.14 -4.68
CA ALA A 199 15.73 14.38 -5.05
C ALA A 199 16.95 14.14 -5.94
N SER A 200 17.66 13.02 -5.74
CA SER A 200 18.78 12.63 -6.60
C SER A 200 18.36 11.96 -7.91
N GLY A 201 17.07 11.62 -8.07
CA GLY A 201 16.56 10.90 -9.24
C GLY A 201 16.90 9.41 -9.25
N GLU A 202 17.29 8.84 -8.10
CA GLU A 202 17.57 7.41 -7.95
C GLU A 202 16.30 6.55 -7.93
N ILE A 203 15.17 7.16 -7.54
CA ILE A 203 13.82 6.59 -7.61
C ILE A 203 12.84 7.61 -8.22
N ALA A 204 11.71 7.13 -8.74
CA ALA A 204 10.69 7.98 -9.36
C ALA A 204 10.03 8.95 -8.35
N THR A 205 9.69 10.15 -8.84
CA THR A 205 8.95 11.20 -8.11
C THR A 205 7.45 11.10 -8.33
#